data_AF-A0AA87NRN3-F1
#
_entry.id   AF-A0AA87NRN3-F1
#
_cell.length_a   1.000
_cell.length_b   1.000
_cell.length_c   1.000
_cell.angle_alpha   90.00
_cell.angle_beta   90.00
_cell.angle_gamma   90.00
#
_symmetry.space_group_name_H-M   'P 1'
#
loop_
_entity.id
_entity.type
_entity.pdbx_description
1 polymer ?
#
loop_
_entity_poly.entity_id
_entity_poly.type
_entity_poly.pdbx_seq_one_letter_code
_entity_poly.pdbx_strand_id
1 'polypeptide(L)'
;MIQTVKHNELARKEYHILPAALMDAFDEGIEQGRVEGEARGKFLGLAEGSRQKALETAKNLLQFGLSVQKIAQATGLTKEDIEAL
;
A
#
# COMPACT_ATOMS: atom_id res chain seq x y z
N MET A 1 7.85 -44.49 21.63
CA MET A 1 6.92 -44.04 20.57
C MET A 1 6.77 -42.53 20.50
N ILE A 2 6.43 -41.83 21.58
CA ILE A 2 6.21 -40.36 21.57
C ILE A 2 7.45 -39.55 21.13
N GLN A 3 8.66 -39.95 21.56
CA GLN A 3 9.92 -39.30 21.17
C GLN A 3 10.18 -39.36 19.66
N THR A 4 9.83 -40.47 19.02
CA THR A 4 9.99 -40.72 17.58
C THR A 4 9.05 -39.84 16.75
N VAL A 5 7.82 -39.65 17.22
CA VAL A 5 6.82 -38.77 16.58
C VAL A 5 7.27 -37.31 16.66
N LYS A 6 7.76 -36.85 17.83
CA LYS A 6 8.29 -35.48 18.00
C LYS A 6 9.51 -35.20 17.12
N HIS A 7 10.43 -36.16 17.01
CA HIS A 7 11.59 -36.04 16.12
C HIS A 7 11.17 -35.95 14.65
N ASN A 8 10.15 -36.70 14.24
CA ASN A 8 9.61 -36.64 12.89
C ASN A 8 8.93 -35.29 12.61
N GLU A 9 8.16 -34.74 13.55
CA GLU A 9 7.56 -33.41 13.41
C GLU A 9 8.61 -32.28 13.36
N LEU A 10 9.67 -32.37 14.17
CA LEU A 10 10.80 -31.44 14.12
C LEU A 10 11.54 -31.54 12.79
N ALA A 11 11.86 -32.76 12.33
CA ALA A 11 12.47 -32.98 11.03
C ALA A 11 11.58 -32.49 9.88
N ARG A 12 10.25 -32.62 9.98
CA ARG A 12 9.31 -32.12 8.96
C ARG A 12 9.27 -30.59 8.90
N LYS A 13 9.40 -29.92 10.05
CA LYS A 13 9.55 -28.46 10.15
C LYS A 13 10.91 -27.98 9.63
N GLU A 14 11.98 -28.70 9.96
CA GLU A 14 13.36 -28.40 9.56
C GLU A 14 13.60 -28.62 8.06
N TYR A 15 13.02 -29.68 7.47
CA TYR A 15 13.16 -30.03 6.06
C TYR A 15 12.02 -29.55 5.14
N HIS A 16 11.07 -28.75 5.63
CA HIS A 16 9.96 -28.23 4.82
C HIS A 16 9.27 -29.29 3.93
N ILE A 17 9.08 -30.51 4.45
CA ILE A 17 8.35 -31.57 3.71
C ILE A 17 6.84 -31.28 3.84
N LEU A 18 6.41 -30.22 3.16
CA LEU A 18 5.02 -29.90 2.93
C LEU A 18 4.49 -30.92 1.91
N PRO A 19 3.33 -31.57 2.18
CA PRO A 19 2.56 -32.20 1.11
C PRO A 19 2.39 -31.22 -0.05
N ALA A 20 2.45 -31.71 -1.31
CA ALA A 20 2.35 -30.85 -2.50
C ALA A 20 1.18 -29.84 -2.42
N ALA A 21 0.01 -30.29 -1.97
CA ALA A 21 -1.15 -29.42 -1.78
C ALA A 21 -0.95 -28.28 -0.77
N LEU A 22 -0.10 -28.46 0.25
CA LEU A 22 0.26 -27.38 1.17
C LEU A 22 1.29 -26.45 0.54
N MET A 23 2.24 -26.97 -0.23
CA MET A 23 3.23 -26.16 -0.94
C MET A 23 2.56 -25.22 -1.95
N ASP A 24 1.64 -25.76 -2.75
CA ASP A 24 0.84 -24.97 -3.71
C ASP A 24 0.02 -23.89 -2.98
N ALA A 25 -0.63 -24.23 -1.86
CA ALA A 25 -1.39 -23.27 -1.08
C ALA A 25 -0.53 -22.15 -0.46
N PHE A 26 0.71 -22.46 -0.07
CA PHE A 26 1.66 -21.46 0.42
C PHE A 26 2.11 -20.52 -0.71
N ASP A 27 2.46 -21.07 -1.87
CA ASP A 27 2.89 -20.28 -3.03
C ASP A 27 1.75 -19.38 -3.52
N GLU A 28 0.52 -19.91 -3.61
CA GLU A 28 -0.68 -19.12 -3.91
C GLU A 28 -0.91 -18.01 -2.88
N GLY A 29 -0.77 -18.31 -1.59
CA GLY A 29 -0.93 -17.30 -0.52
C GLY A 29 0.12 -16.20 -0.58
N ILE A 30 1.37 -16.54 -0.90
CA ILE A 30 2.45 -15.56 -1.10
C ILE A 30 2.15 -14.69 -2.31
N GLU A 31 1.76 -15.29 -3.43
CA GLU A 31 1.47 -14.55 -4.65
C GLU A 31 0.25 -13.63 -4.49
N GLN A 32 -0.82 -14.12 -3.85
CA GLN A 32 -1.98 -13.29 -3.49
C GLN A 32 -1.57 -12.13 -2.60
N GLY A 33 -0.79 -12.38 -1.54
CA GLY A 33 -0.29 -11.34 -0.66
C GLY A 33 0.57 -10.30 -1.39
N ARG A 34 1.41 -10.74 -2.34
CA ARG A 34 2.24 -9.86 -3.16
C ARG A 34 1.38 -8.99 -4.08
N VAL A 35 0.43 -9.58 -4.80
CA VAL A 35 -0.47 -8.87 -5.72
C VAL A 35 -1.35 -7.86 -4.96
N GLU A 36 -1.95 -8.28 -3.84
CA GLU A 36 -2.75 -7.38 -3.02
C GLU A 36 -1.91 -6.24 -2.43
N GLY A 37 -0.71 -6.54 -1.94
CA GLY A 37 0.22 -5.55 -1.39
C GLY A 37 0.63 -4.52 -2.43
N GLU A 38 0.98 -4.97 -3.64
CA GLU A 38 1.34 -4.10 -4.76
C GLU A 38 0.17 -3.22 -5.19
N ALA A 39 -1.03 -3.78 -5.32
CA ALA A 39 -2.23 -3.04 -5.69
C ALA A 39 -2.58 -1.96 -4.65
N ARG A 40 -2.57 -2.31 -3.36
CA ARG A 40 -2.82 -1.37 -2.26
C ARG A 40 -1.76 -0.28 -2.21
N GLY A 41 -0.48 -0.65 -2.31
CA GLY A 41 0.64 0.29 -2.31
C GLY A 41 0.57 1.28 -3.46
N LYS A 42 0.27 0.80 -4.68
CA LYS A 42 0.11 1.65 -5.86
C LYS A 42 -1.07 2.60 -5.72
N PHE A 43 -2.20 2.12 -5.20
CA PHE A 43 -3.39 2.97 -4.99
C PHE A 43 -3.11 4.08 -3.97
N LEU A 44 -2.54 3.73 -2.81
CA LEU A 44 -2.20 4.70 -1.76
C LEU A 44 -1.17 5.73 -2.27
N GLY A 45 -0.11 5.26 -2.94
CA GLY A 45 0.91 6.15 -3.50
C GLY A 45 0.38 7.11 -4.57
N LEU A 46 -0.53 6.65 -5.43
CA LEU A 46 -1.18 7.52 -6.42
C LEU A 46 -2.10 8.57 -5.76
N ALA A 47 -2.87 8.17 -4.76
CA ALA A 47 -3.75 9.08 -4.04
C ALA A 47 -2.96 10.15 -3.27
N GLU A 48 -1.92 9.74 -2.54
CA GLU A 48 -1.04 10.63 -1.80
C GLU A 48 -0.29 11.57 -2.74
N GLY A 49 0.30 11.04 -3.82
CA GLY A 49 1.01 11.85 -4.81
C GLY A 49 0.10 12.85 -5.53
N SER A 50 -1.13 12.46 -5.88
CA SER A 50 -2.11 13.36 -6.48
C SER A 50 -2.48 14.50 -5.52
N ARG A 51 -2.69 14.18 -4.24
CA ARG A 51 -3.00 15.19 -3.21
C ARG A 51 -1.83 16.14 -3.01
N GLN A 52 -0.61 15.61 -2.91
CA GLN A 52 0.60 16.41 -2.73
C GLN A 52 0.83 17.36 -3.90
N LYS A 53 0.66 16.87 -5.14
CA LYS A 53 0.75 17.70 -6.34
C LYS A 53 -0.31 18.80 -6.37
N ALA A 54 -1.54 18.52 -5.93
CA ALA A 54 -2.59 19.53 -5.83
C ALA A 54 -2.23 20.64 -4.82
N LEU A 55 -1.65 20.28 -3.68
CA LEU A 55 -1.19 21.22 -2.65
C LEU A 55 -0.02 22.08 -3.15
N GLU A 56 0.98 21.48 -3.81
CA GLU A 56 2.09 22.24 -4.42
C GLU A 56 1.60 23.20 -5.49
N THR A 57 0.66 22.74 -6.33
CA THR A 57 0.03 23.60 -7.34
C THR A 57 -0.69 24.78 -6.67
N ALA A 58 -1.47 24.53 -5.61
CA ALA A 58 -2.15 25.60 -4.88
C ALA A 58 -1.18 26.62 -4.27
N LYS A 59 -0.07 26.16 -3.66
CA LYS A 59 0.99 27.04 -3.15
C LYS A 59 1.58 27.94 -4.23
N ASN A 60 1.87 27.39 -5.40
CA ASN A 60 2.40 28.16 -6.52
C ASN A 60 1.38 29.20 -7.02
N LEU A 61 0.10 28.82 -7.12
CA LEU A 61 -0.96 29.73 -7.55
C LEU A 61 -1.20 30.86 -6.53
N LEU A 62 -1.06 30.59 -5.22
CA LEU A 62 -1.09 31.62 -4.18
C LEU A 62 0.07 32.61 -4.35
N GLN A 63 1.28 32.12 -4.64
CA GLN A 63 2.43 32.99 -4.91
C GLN A 63 2.23 33.88 -6.14
N PHE A 64 1.46 33.42 -7.14
CA PHE A 64 1.06 34.23 -8.29
C PHE A 64 -0.07 35.23 -8.00
N GLY A 65 -0.56 35.30 -6.76
CA GLY A 65 -1.59 36.27 -6.33
C GLY A 65 -3.00 35.94 -6.80
N LEU A 66 -3.29 34.67 -7.15
CA LEU A 66 -4.63 34.23 -7.49
C LEU A 66 -5.52 34.15 -6.23
N SER A 67 -6.83 34.38 -6.41
CA SER A 67 -7.78 34.26 -5.30
C SER A 67 -7.99 32.80 -4.92
N VAL A 68 -8.20 32.55 -3.62
CA VAL A 68 -8.50 31.21 -3.05
C VAL A 68 -9.61 30.49 -3.83
N GLN A 69 -10.64 31.23 -4.27
CA GLN A 69 -11.74 30.68 -5.07
C GLN A 69 -11.29 30.09 -6.42
N LYS A 70 -10.41 30.80 -7.15
CA LYS A 70 -9.87 30.32 -8.43
C LYS A 70 -8.91 29.15 -8.23
N ILE A 71 -8.16 29.17 -7.13
CA ILE A 71 -7.24 28.10 -6.77
C ILE A 71 -8.03 26.83 -6.44
N ALA A 72 -9.07 26.93 -5.62
CA ALA A 72 -9.97 25.80 -5.30
C ALA A 72 -10.57 25.18 -6.55
N GLN A 73 -11.01 26.01 -7.51
CA GLN A 73 -11.54 25.54 -8.78
C GLN A 73 -10.48 24.82 -9.64
N ALA A 74 -9.23 25.30 -9.63
CA ALA A 74 -8.15 24.76 -10.45
C ALA A 74 -7.54 23.47 -9.88
N THR A 75 -7.46 23.35 -8.54
CA THR A 75 -6.78 22.22 -7.87
C THR A 75 -7.75 21.18 -7.31
N GLY A 76 -9.04 21.50 -7.22
CA GLY A 76 -10.06 20.64 -6.60
C GLY A 76 -9.96 20.56 -5.07
N LEU A 77 -9.10 21.39 -4.46
CA LEU A 77 -8.97 21.50 -3.01
C LEU A 77 -10.11 22.33 -2.42
N THR A 78 -10.41 22.08 -1.14
CA THR A 78 -11.34 22.93 -0.39
C THR A 78 -10.70 24.30 -0.12
N LYS A 79 -11.52 25.30 0.18
CA LYS A 79 -11.00 26.65 0.50
C LYS A 79 -10.20 26.60 1.80
N GLU A 80 -10.69 25.82 2.75
CA GLU A 80 -10.09 25.56 4.05
C GLU A 80 -8.69 24.94 3.89
N ASP A 81 -8.55 23.94 3.01
CA ASP A 81 -7.26 23.35 2.71
C ASP A 81 -6.27 24.37 2.13
N ILE A 82 -6.75 25.29 1.28
CA ILE A 82 -5.91 26.31 0.64
C ILE A 82 -5.53 27.43 1.61
N GLU A 83 -6.45 27.85 2.49
CA GLU A 83 -6.20 28.85 3.53
C GLU A 83 -5.24 28.34 4.61
N ALA A 84 -5.15 27.01 4.77
CA ALA A 84 -4.21 26.36 5.68
C ALA A 84 -2.80 26.11 5.09
N LEU A 85 -2.56 26.43 3.80
CA LEU A 85 -1.27 26.22 3.12
C LEU A 85 -0.21 27.30 3.42
#